data_AF-A0A925K0K7-F1
#
_entry.id   AF-A0A925K0K7-F1
#
_cell.length_a   1.000
_cell.length_b   1.000
_cell.length_c   1.000
_cell.angle_alpha   90.00
_cell.angle_beta   90.00
_cell.angle_gamma   90.00
#
_symmetry.space_group_name_H-M   'P 1'
#
loop_
_entity.id
_entity.type
_entity.pdbx_description
1 polymer ?
#
loop_
_entity_poly.entity_id
_entity_poly.type
_entity_poly.pdbx_seq_one_letter_code
_entity_poly.pdbx_strand_id
1 'polypeptide(L)'
;MSEGDNMPRDNFIEETPFFTEEHARLAVGVANFAAREVEPLAHAEEDEGETEAFFRALLSLLAQADILRYSVARGDTTPLDARSLCLVREA
;
A
#
# COMPACT_ATOMS: atom_id res chain seq x y z
N MET A 1 -27.83 0.17 -17.96
CA MET A 1 -26.60 -0.57 -18.29
C MET A 1 -25.52 0.09 -17.47
N SER A 2 -25.21 -0.47 -16.30
CA SER A 2 -24.15 0.07 -15.45
C SER A 2 -22.83 -0.43 -16.01
N GLU A 3 -22.03 0.50 -16.53
CA GLU A 3 -20.62 0.28 -16.79
C GLU A 3 -19.97 -0.02 -15.44
N GLY A 4 -19.83 -1.31 -15.15
CA GLY A 4 -18.95 -1.78 -14.10
C GLY A 4 -17.55 -1.34 -14.51
N ASP A 5 -16.98 -0.45 -13.71
CA ASP A 5 -15.59 -0.02 -13.77
C ASP A 5 -14.71 -1.28 -13.79
N ASN A 6 -14.35 -1.70 -15.00
CA ASN A 6 -13.43 -2.80 -15.23
C ASN A 6 -12.04 -2.19 -15.06
N MET A 7 -11.68 -1.89 -13.81
CA MET A 7 -10.33 -1.51 -13.45
C MET A 7 -9.41 -2.58 -14.06
N PRO A 8 -8.55 -2.24 -15.04
CA PRO A 8 -7.74 -3.22 -15.72
C PRO A 8 -6.98 -3.99 -14.66
N ARG A 9 -7.17 -5.32 -14.61
CA ARG A 9 -6.33 -6.17 -13.77
C ARG A 9 -4.91 -5.91 -14.23
N ASP A 10 -4.15 -5.28 -13.35
CA ASP A 10 -2.74 -5.04 -13.57
C ASP A 10 -2.04 -6.40 -13.52
N ASN A 11 -2.03 -7.09 -14.67
CA ASN A 11 -1.39 -8.38 -14.83
C ASN A 11 0.14 -8.26 -14.78
N PHE A 12 0.69 -7.06 -14.56
CA PHE A 12 2.12 -6.83 -14.42
C PHE A 12 2.78 -7.82 -13.47
N ILE A 13 2.13 -8.13 -12.34
CA ILE A 13 2.66 -9.09 -11.36
C ILE A 13 2.62 -10.53 -11.89
N GLU A 14 1.58 -10.89 -12.64
CA GLU A 14 1.37 -12.23 -13.21
C GLU A 14 2.28 -12.49 -14.43
N GLU A 15 2.58 -11.45 -15.19
CA GLU A 15 3.33 -11.49 -16.45
C GLU A 15 4.85 -11.36 -16.23
N THR A 16 5.29 -10.97 -15.04
CA THR A 16 6.70 -10.75 -14.75
C THR A 16 7.30 -11.85 -13.87
N PRO A 17 8.33 -12.58 -14.37
CA PRO A 17 8.84 -13.79 -13.71
C PRO A 17 9.67 -13.50 -12.44
N PHE A 18 9.79 -12.24 -12.03
CA PHE A 18 10.53 -11.82 -10.84
C PHE A 18 9.65 -11.67 -9.60
N PHE A 19 8.33 -11.60 -9.74
CA PHE A 19 7.42 -11.61 -8.61
C PHE A 19 7.01 -13.04 -8.25
N THR A 20 6.67 -13.20 -6.98
CA THR A 20 6.25 -14.47 -6.39
C THR A 20 4.78 -14.36 -6.00
N GLU A 21 4.18 -15.49 -5.63
CA GLU A 21 2.82 -15.49 -5.09
C GLU A 21 2.70 -14.61 -3.83
N GLU A 22 3.76 -14.48 -3.03
CA GLU A 22 3.80 -13.59 -1.88
C GLU A 22 3.67 -12.11 -2.28
N HIS A 23 4.33 -11.72 -3.37
CA HIS A 23 4.22 -10.37 -3.93
C HIS A 23 2.80 -10.08 -4.47
N ALA A 24 2.18 -11.06 -5.14
CA ALA A 24 0.80 -10.92 -5.61
C ALA A 24 -0.19 -10.75 -4.45
N ARG A 25 -0.03 -11.54 -3.38
CA ARG A 25 -0.84 -11.41 -2.15
C ARG A 25 -0.60 -10.07 -1.46
N LEU A 26 0.65 -9.59 -1.42
CA LEU A 26 0.98 -8.28 -0.88
C LEU A 26 0.28 -7.16 -1.66
N ALA A 27 0.38 -7.15 -2.99
CA ALA A 27 -0.24 -6.13 -3.84
C ALA A 27 -1.76 -6.08 -3.65
N VAL A 28 -2.43 -7.25 -3.66
CA VAL A 28 -3.87 -7.34 -3.38
C VAL A 28 -4.20 -6.85 -1.96
N GLY A 29 -3.37 -7.20 -0.98
CA GLY A 29 -3.54 -6.76 0.40
C GLY A 29 -3.44 -5.24 0.56
N VAL A 30 -2.42 -4.63 -0.05
CA VAL A 30 -2.18 -3.19 -0.01
C VAL A 30 -3.28 -2.44 -0.75
N ALA A 31 -3.68 -2.88 -1.94
CA ALA A 31 -4.77 -2.25 -2.69
C ALA A 31 -6.10 -2.26 -1.90
N ASN A 32 -6.43 -3.39 -1.28
CA ASN A 32 -7.62 -3.49 -0.43
C ASN A 32 -7.53 -2.60 0.82
N PHE A 33 -6.35 -2.50 1.43
CA PHE A 33 -6.13 -1.60 2.57
C PHE A 33 -6.26 -0.13 2.16
N ALA A 34 -5.65 0.25 1.04
CA ALA A 34 -5.70 1.62 0.53
C ALA A 34 -7.14 2.05 0.23
N ALA A 35 -7.89 1.25 -0.52
CA ALA A 35 -9.29 1.53 -0.84
C ALA A 35 -10.19 1.64 0.40
N ARG A 36 -9.93 0.83 1.44
CA ARG A 36 -10.78 0.77 2.63
C ARG A 36 -10.45 1.83 3.68
N GLU A 37 -9.17 2.11 3.87
CA GLU A 37 -8.70 2.85 5.05
C GLU A 37 -7.98 4.15 4.69
N VAL A 38 -7.40 4.27 3.48
CA VAL A 38 -6.63 5.46 3.05
C VAL A 38 -7.45 6.36 2.12
N GLU A 39 -8.12 5.79 1.12
CA GLU A 39 -8.97 6.54 0.17
C GLU A 39 -10.03 7.40 0.86
N PRO A 40 -10.74 6.94 1.92
CA PRO A 40 -11.70 7.78 2.64
C PRO A 40 -11.08 9.01 3.32
N LEU A 41 -9.77 9.00 3.56
CA LEU A 41 -9.03 10.07 4.22
C LEU A 41 -8.47 11.10 3.22
N ALA A 42 -8.39 10.77 1.93
CA ALA A 42 -7.76 11.61 0.90
C ALA A 42 -8.48 12.95 0.65
N HIS A 43 -9.76 13.05 1.03
CA HIS A 43 -10.56 14.27 0.90
C HIS A 43 -10.75 15.02 2.23
N ALA A 44 -10.13 14.56 3.32
CA ALA A 44 -10.27 15.18 4.63
C ALA A 44 -9.27 16.34 4.86
N GLU A 45 -8.27 16.52 4.00
CA GLU A 45 -7.18 17.50 4.13
C GLU A 45 -7.55 18.94 3.70
N GLU A 46 -8.71 19.48 4.10
CA GLU A 46 -9.05 20.90 3.82
C GLU A 46 -8.73 21.86 4.98
N ASP A 47 -8.37 21.37 6.17
CA ASP A 47 -8.11 22.24 7.34
C ASP A 47 -6.61 22.22 7.75
N GLU A 48 -5.87 23.26 7.37
CA GLU A 48 -4.41 23.41 7.52
C GLU A 48 -3.92 23.25 8.97
N GLY A 49 -4.80 23.40 9.97
CA GLY A 49 -4.50 23.28 11.40
C GLY A 49 -4.45 21.85 11.96
N GLU A 50 -5.03 20.86 11.27
CA GLU A 50 -5.13 19.46 11.76
C GLU A 50 -4.07 18.51 11.18
N THR A 51 -3.22 19.03 10.30
CA THR A 51 -2.22 18.31 9.51
C THR A 51 -1.34 17.34 10.33
N GLU A 52 -0.84 17.74 11.50
CA GLU A 52 0.03 16.86 12.32
C GLU A 52 -0.76 15.70 12.95
N ALA A 53 -1.94 15.96 13.49
CA ALA A 53 -2.79 14.94 14.11
C ALA A 53 -3.26 13.93 13.06
N PHE A 54 -3.60 14.42 11.87
CA PHE A 54 -3.93 13.60 10.70
C PHE A 54 -2.76 12.68 10.32
N PHE A 55 -1.55 13.21 10.13
CA PHE A 55 -0.40 12.38 9.78
C PHE A 55 -0.05 11.35 10.86
N ARG A 56 -0.20 11.69 12.14
CA ARG A 56 0.01 10.72 13.23
C ARG A 56 -1.03 9.58 13.18
N ALA A 57 -2.29 9.89 12.88
CA ALA A 57 -3.33 8.89 12.72
C ALA A 57 -3.06 8.00 11.50
N LEU A 58 -2.69 8.59 10.36
CA LEU A 58 -2.34 7.85 9.15
C LEU A 58 -1.13 6.94 9.37
N LEU A 59 -0.06 7.44 9.98
CA LEU A 59 1.11 6.62 10.33
C LEU A 59 0.75 5.47 11.28
N SER A 60 -0.15 5.71 12.23
CA SER A 60 -0.63 4.67 13.15
C SER A 60 -1.42 3.59 12.42
N LEU A 61 -2.22 3.96 11.42
CA LEU A 61 -2.96 3.03 10.56
C LEU A 61 -2.00 2.19 9.71
N LEU A 62 -1.02 2.82 9.05
CA LEU A 62 0.00 2.12 8.26
C LEU A 62 0.85 1.16 9.10
N ALA A 63 1.17 1.55 10.34
CA ALA A 63 1.90 0.72 11.29
C ALA A 63 1.08 -0.51 11.71
N GLN A 64 -0.21 -0.34 11.99
CA GLN A 64 -1.11 -1.45 12.36
C GLN A 64 -1.30 -2.44 11.21
N ALA A 65 -1.27 -1.97 9.96
CA ALA A 65 -1.28 -2.83 8.78
C ALA A 65 0.08 -3.49 8.49
N ASP A 66 1.11 -3.24 9.30
CA ASP A 66 2.48 -3.76 9.14
C ASP A 66 3.13 -3.37 7.79
N ILE A 67 2.65 -2.30 7.14
CA ILE A 67 3.14 -1.84 5.83
C ILE A 67 4.50 -1.13 5.97
N LEU A 68 4.71 -0.41 7.08
CA LEU A 68 5.94 0.35 7.31
C LEU A 68 7.19 -0.54 7.42
N ARG A 69 7.03 -1.85 7.67
CA ARG A 69 8.15 -2.80 7.74
C ARG A 69 8.92 -2.91 6.42
N TYR A 70 8.27 -2.63 5.29
CA TYR A 70 8.88 -2.73 3.97
C TYR A 70 9.82 -1.55 3.68
N SER A 71 9.76 -0.49 4.48
CA SER A 71 10.57 0.72 4.32
C SER A 71 11.85 0.73 5.17
N VAL A 72 12.09 -0.30 5.98
CA VAL A 72 13.19 -0.33 6.96
C VAL A 72 13.88 -1.70 6.94
N ALA A 73 15.21 -1.71 7.06
CA ALA A 73 15.95 -2.95 7.27
C ALA A 73 15.59 -3.54 8.64
N ARG A 74 15.40 -4.87 8.72
CA ARG A 74 14.96 -5.54 9.96
C ARG A 74 16.05 -5.65 11.03
N GLY A 75 17.27 -5.17 10.74
CA GLY A 75 18.41 -5.21 11.64
C GLY A 75 19.06 -6.59 11.77
N ASP A 76 18.50 -7.60 11.10
CA ASP A 76 19.19 -8.84 10.78
C ASP A 76 19.96 -8.68 9.46
N THR A 77 20.79 -9.65 9.10
CA THR A 77 21.51 -9.65 7.82
C THR A 77 20.58 -9.91 6.63
N THR A 78 19.26 -9.87 6.81
CA THR A 78 18.28 -10.07 5.74
C THR A 78 18.28 -8.84 4.83
N PRO A 79 18.46 -9.02 3.51
CA PRO A 79 18.39 -7.91 2.57
C PRO A 79 17.01 -7.25 2.59
N LEU A 80 16.98 -5.94 2.39
CA LEU A 80 15.72 -5.22 2.16
C LEU A 80 15.07 -5.74 0.87
N ASP A 81 13.82 -6.16 0.96
CA ASP A 81 13.06 -6.59 -0.21
C ASP A 81 12.55 -5.37 -1.00
N ALA A 82 13.40 -4.87 -1.89
CA ALA A 82 13.10 -3.72 -2.74
C ALA A 82 11.87 -3.96 -3.64
N ARG A 83 11.53 -5.21 -3.97
CA ARG A 83 10.36 -5.50 -4.83
C ARG A 83 9.07 -5.26 -4.06
N SER A 84 8.96 -5.80 -2.85
CA SER A 84 7.82 -5.53 -1.97
C SER A 84 7.68 -4.04 -1.64
N LEU A 85 8.79 -3.33 -1.42
CA LEU A 85 8.77 -1.87 -1.23
C LEU A 85 8.19 -1.14 -2.45
N CYS A 86 8.63 -1.48 -3.67
CA CYS A 86 8.09 -0.87 -4.88
C CYS A 86 6.60 -1.17 -5.08
N LEU A 87 6.15 -2.40 -4.81
CA LEU A 87 4.74 -2.76 -4.90
C LEU A 87 3.87 -1.96 -3.93
N VAL A 88 4.32 -1.76 -2.69
CA VAL A 88 3.61 -0.94 -1.70
C VAL A 88 3.48 0.52 -2.16
N ARG A 89 4.48 1.06 -2.88
CA ARG A 89 4.49 2.45 -3.33
C ARG A 89 3.56 2.71 -4.52
N GLU A 90 3.41 1.74 -5.42
CA GLU A 90 2.65 1.91 -6.67
C GLU A 90 1.17 1.45 -6.56
N ALA A 91 0.80 0.84 -5.42
CA ALA A 91 -0.55 0.34 -5.16
C ALA A 91 -1.56 1.43 -4.76
#